data_AF-A0A847W7Z9-F1
#
_entry.id   AF-A0A847W7Z9-F1
#
_cell.length_a   1.000
_cell.length_b   1.000
_cell.length_c   1.000
_cell.angle_alpha   90.00
_cell.angle_beta   90.00
_cell.angle_gamma   90.00
#
_symmetry.space_group_name_H-M   'P 1'
#
loop_
_entity.id
_entity.type
_entity.pdbx_description
1 polymer ?
#
loop_
_entity_poly.entity_id
_entity_poly.type
_entity_poly.pdbx_seq_one_letter_code
_entity_poly.pdbx_strand_id
1 'polypeptide(L)'
;MNRVKNSFLLIVIFLLAAVFRFLGLNWDQGHFLHPDERFLNMTIQELALPKNLGEYFDPQLSTFNPRNIGRDFFVYGNFPISLSKLINVILKIESLAEITISGRVLSALADLMIIPLIYLTVLLLEKNIKDKRLTISTHSKFWASLIYALMVLPIQQAHFFTTDTFLNLFVFTSFY
;
A
#
# COMPACT_ATOMS: atom_id res chain seq x y z
N MET A 1 28.03 -8.06 -13.00
CA MET A 1 27.52 -8.89 -11.89
C MET A 1 26.57 -9.95 -12.46
N ASN A 2 26.66 -11.21 -12.04
CA ASN A 2 25.85 -12.32 -12.59
C ASN A 2 24.34 -12.07 -12.33
N ARG A 3 23.45 -12.29 -13.31
CA ARG A 3 21.99 -12.09 -13.17
C ARG A 3 21.43 -12.79 -11.93
N VAL A 4 21.91 -13.99 -11.64
CA VAL A 4 21.55 -14.78 -10.46
C VAL A 4 21.88 -14.05 -9.15
N LYS A 5 23.07 -13.44 -9.06
CA LYS A 5 23.50 -12.68 -7.86
C LYS A 5 22.64 -11.44 -7.65
N ASN A 6 22.25 -10.75 -8.71
CA ASN A 6 21.39 -9.57 -8.63
C ASN A 6 19.99 -9.94 -8.11
N SER A 7 19.39 -11.00 -8.67
CA SER A 7 18.09 -11.50 -8.21
C SER A 7 18.15 -11.93 -6.75
N PHE A 8 19.22 -12.64 -6.35
CA PHE A 8 19.40 -13.06 -4.96
C PHE A 8 19.45 -11.86 -3.99
N LEU A 9 20.25 -10.83 -4.28
CA LEU A 9 20.33 -9.64 -3.42
C LEU A 9 18.98 -8.91 -3.30
N LEU A 10 18.26 -8.76 -4.42
CA LEU A 10 16.95 -8.12 -4.39
C LEU A 10 15.94 -8.93 -3.56
N ILE A 11 15.96 -10.26 -3.68
CA ILE A 11 15.11 -11.15 -2.86
C ILE A 11 15.42 -11.00 -1.38
N VAL A 12 16.70 -10.95 -0.99
CA VAL A 12 17.08 -10.74 0.42
C VAL A 12 16.56 -9.40 0.94
N ILE A 13 16.73 -8.31 0.17
CA ILE A 13 16.20 -6.98 0.55
C ILE A 13 14.67 -7.02 0.67
N PHE A 14 13.99 -7.68 -0.27
CA PHE A 14 12.53 -7.80 -0.28
C PHE A 14 12.02 -8.58 0.94
N LEU A 15 12.65 -9.70 1.29
CA LEU A 15 12.29 -10.48 2.48
C LEU A 15 12.53 -9.70 3.77
N LEU A 16 13.65 -8.97 3.86
CA LEU A 16 13.93 -8.08 4.99
C LEU A 16 12.87 -6.98 5.12
N ALA A 17 12.50 -6.35 4.00
CA ALA A 17 11.44 -5.35 3.94
C ALA A 17 10.10 -5.92 4.40
N ALA A 18 9.77 -7.15 3.97
CA ALA A 18 8.55 -7.84 4.36
C ALA A 18 8.52 -8.11 5.88
N VAL A 19 9.61 -8.60 6.46
CA VAL A 19 9.68 -8.81 7.91
C VAL A 19 9.34 -7.53 8.66
N PHE A 20 9.95 -6.39 8.30
CA PHE A 20 9.68 -5.13 8.99
C PHE A 20 8.27 -4.57 8.76
N ARG A 21 7.58 -4.89 7.66
CA ARG A 21 6.23 -4.38 7.36
C ARG A 21 5.11 -5.22 7.96
N PHE A 22 5.35 -6.50 8.19
CA PHE A 22 4.33 -7.44 8.69
C PHE A 22 4.51 -7.81 10.16
N LEU A 23 5.67 -7.53 10.77
CA LEU A 23 5.89 -7.84 12.18
C LEU A 23 5.16 -6.83 13.07
N GLY A 24 4.25 -7.33 13.89
CA GLY A 24 3.57 -6.48 14.88
C GLY A 24 2.43 -5.64 14.31
N LEU A 25 1.70 -6.10 13.28
CA LEU A 25 0.55 -5.37 12.73
C LEU A 25 -0.51 -4.97 13.76
N ASN A 26 -0.64 -5.70 14.88
CA ASN A 26 -1.50 -5.35 16.02
C ASN A 26 -0.77 -4.54 17.10
N TRP A 27 0.11 -3.60 16.71
CA TRP A 27 0.96 -2.83 17.63
C TRP A 27 0.16 -2.00 18.65
N ASP A 28 -1.03 -1.53 18.26
CA ASP A 28 -1.94 -0.74 19.11
C ASP A 28 -2.93 -1.59 19.92
N GLN A 29 -2.83 -2.92 19.85
CA GLN A 29 -3.61 -3.86 20.66
C GLN A 29 -5.14 -3.62 20.61
N GLY A 30 -5.65 -3.11 19.48
CA GLY A 30 -7.08 -2.80 19.32
C GLY A 30 -7.55 -1.50 19.98
N HIS A 31 -6.63 -0.56 20.27
CA HIS A 31 -6.99 0.76 20.78
C HIS A 31 -7.45 1.76 19.71
N PHE A 32 -7.21 1.49 18.42
CA PHE A 32 -7.66 2.31 17.28
C PHE A 32 -7.26 3.80 17.43
N LEU A 33 -5.99 4.03 17.77
CA LEU A 33 -5.49 5.35 18.17
C LEU A 33 -5.43 6.35 17.02
N HIS A 34 -5.17 5.88 15.79
CA HIS A 34 -5.04 6.75 14.64
C HIS A 34 -6.41 7.17 14.11
N PRO A 35 -6.73 8.48 14.10
CA PRO A 35 -8.07 8.96 13.76
C PRO A 35 -8.48 8.62 12.32
N ASP A 36 -7.58 8.79 11.34
CA ASP A 36 -7.91 8.53 9.94
C ASP A 36 -8.11 7.04 9.65
N GLU A 37 -7.20 6.17 10.09
CA GLU A 37 -7.37 4.72 10.01
C GLU A 37 -8.69 4.28 10.66
N ARG A 38 -9.00 4.76 11.87
CA ARG A 38 -10.25 4.44 12.56
C ARG A 38 -11.46 4.89 11.73
N PHE A 39 -11.42 6.10 11.18
CA PHE A 39 -12.49 6.62 10.32
C PHE A 39 -12.68 5.77 9.06
N LEU A 40 -11.60 5.38 8.39
CA LEU A 40 -11.64 4.51 7.21
C LEU A 40 -12.21 3.13 7.56
N ASN A 41 -11.78 2.53 8.68
CA ASN A 41 -12.24 1.20 9.09
C ASN A 41 -13.72 1.19 9.49
N MET A 42 -14.20 2.23 10.19
CA MET A 42 -15.63 2.41 10.46
C MET A 42 -16.43 2.58 9.16
N THR A 43 -15.90 3.35 8.21
CA THR A 43 -16.52 3.52 6.90
C THR A 43 -16.60 2.17 6.16
N ILE A 44 -15.52 1.40 6.11
CA ILE A 44 -15.49 0.05 5.51
C ILE A 44 -16.51 -0.88 6.16
N GLN A 45 -16.65 -0.82 7.47
CA GLN A 45 -17.62 -1.63 8.20
C GLN A 45 -19.05 -1.37 7.68
N GLU A 46 -19.40 -0.11 7.42
CA GLU A 46 -20.71 0.33 6.93
C GLU A 46 -20.92 0.20 5.41
N LEU A 47 -19.86 0.14 4.61
CA LEU A 47 -19.99 -0.09 3.16
C LEU A 47 -20.82 -1.36 2.89
N ALA A 48 -21.54 -1.38 1.77
CA ALA A 48 -22.24 -2.57 1.29
C ALA A 48 -21.80 -2.89 -0.14
N LEU A 49 -21.91 -4.15 -0.56
CA LEU A 49 -21.66 -4.49 -1.96
C LEU A 49 -22.74 -3.84 -2.85
N PRO A 50 -22.38 -3.17 -3.95
CA PRO A 50 -23.34 -2.76 -4.96
C PRO A 50 -24.03 -3.99 -5.54
N LYS A 51 -25.32 -3.88 -5.90
CA LYS A 51 -26.10 -5.04 -6.39
C LYS A 51 -25.56 -5.59 -7.70
N ASN A 52 -24.90 -4.75 -8.49
CA ASN A 52 -24.32 -5.11 -9.78
C ASN A 52 -23.25 -4.07 -10.19
N LEU A 53 -22.54 -4.35 -11.28
CA LEU A 53 -21.51 -3.46 -11.82
C LEU A 53 -22.06 -2.09 -12.27
N GLY A 54 -23.31 -2.02 -12.73
CA GLY A 54 -23.93 -0.76 -13.11
C GLY A 54 -24.08 0.18 -11.92
N GLU A 55 -24.56 -0.34 -10.80
CA GLU A 55 -24.66 0.40 -9.54
C GLU A 55 -23.28 0.82 -9.02
N TYR A 56 -22.25 -0.01 -9.16
CA TYR A 56 -20.87 0.35 -8.76
C TYR A 56 -20.37 1.61 -9.47
N PHE A 57 -20.63 1.74 -10.78
CA PHE A 57 -20.19 2.88 -11.59
C PHE A 57 -21.12 4.09 -11.54
N ASP A 58 -22.29 3.99 -10.90
CA ASP A 58 -23.20 5.11 -10.67
C ASP A 58 -22.85 5.83 -9.35
N PRO A 59 -22.31 7.05 -9.38
CA PRO A 59 -21.92 7.76 -8.16
C PRO A 59 -23.08 8.06 -7.21
N GLN A 60 -24.31 8.15 -7.71
CA GLN A 60 -25.50 8.48 -6.89
C GLN A 60 -26.11 7.25 -6.23
N LEU A 61 -25.86 6.05 -6.77
CA LEU A 61 -26.46 4.80 -6.28
C LEU A 61 -25.44 3.90 -5.57
N SER A 62 -24.18 3.93 -5.99
CA SER A 62 -23.14 3.01 -5.50
C SER A 62 -23.02 3.03 -3.99
N THR A 63 -23.29 1.90 -3.34
CA THR A 63 -23.05 1.70 -1.89
C THR A 63 -21.56 1.63 -1.54
N PHE A 64 -20.68 1.59 -2.55
CA PHE A 64 -19.23 1.79 -2.42
C PHE A 64 -18.81 3.27 -2.43
N ASN A 65 -19.73 4.20 -2.69
CA ASN A 65 -19.50 5.62 -2.46
C ASN A 65 -19.86 5.96 -0.99
N PRO A 66 -18.91 6.37 -0.14
CA PRO A 66 -19.18 6.69 1.27
C PRO A 66 -20.31 7.73 1.46
N ARG A 67 -20.50 8.64 0.52
CA ARG A 67 -21.59 9.63 0.58
C ARG A 67 -22.98 8.99 0.55
N ASN A 68 -23.13 7.85 -0.11
CA ASN A 68 -24.41 7.15 -0.22
C ASN A 68 -24.73 6.28 1.01
N ILE A 69 -23.82 6.20 1.98
CA ILE A 69 -24.00 5.50 3.27
C ILE A 69 -23.91 6.46 4.48
N GLY A 70 -24.12 7.76 4.26
CA GLY A 70 -24.15 8.76 5.34
C GLY A 70 -22.77 9.31 5.74
N ARG A 71 -21.72 9.09 4.94
CA ARG A 71 -20.40 9.71 5.10
C ARG A 71 -20.25 10.88 4.12
N ASP A 72 -21.03 11.93 4.32
CA ASP A 72 -21.07 13.11 3.41
C ASP A 72 -19.69 13.77 3.25
N PHE A 73 -18.94 13.87 4.35
CA PHE A 73 -17.56 14.34 4.35
C PHE A 73 -16.59 13.16 4.22
N PHE A 74 -16.28 12.81 2.97
CA PHE A 74 -15.24 11.84 2.63
C PHE A 74 -14.28 12.44 1.61
N VAL A 75 -13.03 12.63 2.04
CA VAL A 75 -11.96 13.32 1.28
C VAL A 75 -10.82 12.39 0.85
N TYR A 76 -10.99 11.09 1.06
CA TYR A 76 -10.01 10.07 0.72
C TYR A 76 -10.31 9.45 -0.65
N GLY A 77 -9.36 8.66 -1.18
CA GLY A 77 -9.61 7.84 -2.36
C GLY A 77 -10.52 6.64 -2.04
N ASN A 78 -11.49 6.34 -2.91
CA ASN A 78 -12.42 5.22 -2.70
C ASN A 78 -11.78 3.84 -2.95
N PHE A 79 -10.72 3.75 -3.76
CA PHE A 79 -10.16 2.45 -4.14
C PHE A 79 -9.68 1.60 -2.94
N PRO A 80 -8.87 2.12 -1.99
CA PRO A 80 -8.41 1.33 -0.84
C PRO A 80 -9.56 0.77 0.00
N ILE A 81 -10.60 1.57 0.28
CA ILE A 81 -11.75 1.14 1.09
C ILE A 81 -12.62 0.12 0.37
N SER A 82 -12.83 0.28 -0.94
CA SER A 82 -13.58 -0.70 -1.76
C SER A 82 -12.85 -2.03 -1.84
N LEU A 83 -11.52 -2.01 -2.05
CA LEU A 83 -10.69 -3.21 -2.04
C LEU A 83 -10.73 -3.92 -0.68
N SER A 84 -10.56 -3.17 0.41
CA SER A 84 -10.65 -3.71 1.77
C SER A 84 -12.03 -4.34 2.03
N LYS A 85 -13.12 -3.66 1.63
CA LYS A 85 -14.47 -4.20 1.80
C LYS A 85 -14.66 -5.52 1.04
N LEU A 86 -14.21 -5.62 -0.21
CA LEU A 86 -14.29 -6.85 -0.98
C LEU A 86 -13.56 -8.00 -0.28
N ILE A 87 -12.35 -7.76 0.20
CA ILE A 87 -11.54 -8.75 0.92
C ILE A 87 -12.24 -9.17 2.21
N ASN A 88 -12.77 -8.21 2.97
CA ASN A 88 -13.44 -8.50 4.23
C ASN A 88 -14.70 -9.35 4.02
N VAL A 89 -15.47 -9.10 2.95
CA VAL A 89 -16.63 -9.95 2.61
C VAL A 89 -16.19 -11.36 2.23
N ILE A 90 -15.15 -11.51 1.40
CA ILE A 90 -14.63 -12.82 0.99
C ILE A 90 -14.12 -13.64 2.18
N LEU A 91 -13.41 -12.98 3.10
CA LEU A 91 -12.82 -13.60 4.28
C LEU A 91 -13.77 -13.67 5.48
N LYS A 92 -15.01 -13.17 5.35
CA LYS A 92 -16.01 -13.08 6.42
C LYS A 92 -15.51 -12.33 7.66
N ILE A 93 -14.77 -11.25 7.43
CA ILE A 93 -14.27 -10.33 8.45
C ILE A 93 -15.37 -9.31 8.76
N GLU A 94 -15.80 -9.26 10.03
CA GLU A 94 -16.93 -8.44 10.46
C GLU A 94 -16.57 -7.42 11.55
N SER A 95 -15.65 -7.78 12.45
CA SER A 95 -15.29 -6.92 13.58
C SER A 95 -14.36 -5.79 13.15
N LEU A 96 -14.48 -4.63 13.81
CA LEU A 96 -13.61 -3.47 13.53
C LEU A 96 -12.12 -3.79 13.74
N ALA A 97 -11.81 -4.66 14.71
CA ALA A 97 -10.44 -5.12 14.97
C ALA A 97 -9.87 -5.91 13.79
N GLU A 98 -10.62 -6.89 13.28
CA GLU A 98 -10.20 -7.69 12.13
C GLU A 98 -10.11 -6.85 10.84
N ILE A 99 -11.07 -5.92 10.63
CA ILE A 99 -11.03 -4.96 9.51
C ILE A 99 -9.74 -4.15 9.58
N THR A 100 -9.36 -3.68 10.77
CA THR A 100 -8.14 -2.89 10.97
C THR A 100 -6.88 -3.69 10.62
N ILE A 101 -6.76 -4.92 11.12
CA ILE A 101 -5.61 -5.78 10.81
C ILE A 101 -5.57 -6.12 9.32
N SER A 102 -6.70 -6.48 8.71
CA SER A 102 -6.82 -6.72 7.27
C SER A 102 -6.38 -5.50 6.45
N GLY A 103 -6.83 -4.30 6.84
CA GLY A 103 -6.39 -3.04 6.24
C GLY A 103 -4.87 -2.85 6.34
N ARG A 104 -4.29 -3.03 7.52
CA ARG A 104 -2.83 -2.90 7.71
C ARG A 104 -2.03 -3.91 6.87
N VAL A 105 -2.54 -5.13 6.70
CA VAL A 105 -1.95 -6.09 5.74
C VAL A 105 -1.92 -5.51 4.33
N LEU A 106 -3.00 -4.85 3.88
CA LEU A 106 -3.04 -4.22 2.56
C LEU A 106 -2.07 -3.05 2.43
N SER A 107 -1.96 -2.20 3.46
CA SER A 107 -0.95 -1.14 3.50
C SER A 107 0.47 -1.70 3.43
N ALA A 108 0.76 -2.74 4.19
CA ALA A 108 2.05 -3.42 4.17
C ALA A 108 2.38 -4.06 2.83
N LEU A 109 1.38 -4.67 2.16
CA LEU A 109 1.53 -5.19 0.79
C LEU A 109 1.81 -4.06 -0.21
N ALA A 110 1.06 -2.95 -0.13
CA ALA A 110 1.23 -1.81 -1.00
C ALA A 110 2.63 -1.19 -0.86
N ASP A 111 3.10 -0.96 0.37
CA ASP A 111 4.45 -0.42 0.61
C ASP A 111 5.55 -1.45 0.25
N LEU A 112 5.32 -2.75 0.46
CA LEU A 112 6.28 -3.78 0.07
C LEU A 112 6.52 -3.81 -1.45
N MET A 113 5.48 -3.54 -2.27
CA MET A 113 5.60 -3.43 -3.72
C MET A 113 6.46 -2.24 -4.18
N ILE A 114 6.71 -1.25 -3.31
CA ILE A 114 7.62 -0.14 -3.61
C ILE A 114 9.07 -0.62 -3.76
N ILE A 115 9.48 -1.68 -3.05
CA ILE A 115 10.86 -2.20 -3.10
C ILE A 115 11.31 -2.56 -4.53
N PRO A 116 10.60 -3.42 -5.28
CA PRO A 116 10.96 -3.68 -6.66
C PRO A 116 10.80 -2.45 -7.56
N LEU A 117 9.85 -1.55 -7.29
CA LEU A 117 9.67 -0.33 -8.10
C LEU A 117 10.81 0.67 -7.93
N ILE A 118 11.37 0.84 -6.74
CA ILE A 118 12.57 1.65 -6.50
C ILE A 118 13.76 1.04 -7.24
N TYR A 119 13.95 -0.27 -7.14
CA TYR A 119 15.00 -0.97 -7.89
C TYR A 119 14.87 -0.71 -9.39
N LEU A 120 13.66 -0.85 -9.94
CA LEU A 120 13.39 -0.59 -11.35
C LEU A 120 13.62 0.89 -11.69
N THR A 121 13.24 1.83 -10.81
CA THR A 121 13.34 3.28 -11.04
C THR A 121 14.80 3.68 -11.19
N VAL A 122 15.66 3.21 -10.29
CA VAL A 122 17.10 3.45 -10.42
C VAL A 122 17.65 2.78 -11.69
N LEU A 123 17.18 1.59 -12.07
CA LEU A 123 17.57 0.94 -13.33
C LEU A 123 17.11 1.74 -14.57
N LEU A 124 15.92 2.34 -14.53
CA LEU A 124 15.41 3.21 -15.58
C LEU A 124 16.26 4.47 -15.70
N LEU A 125 16.62 5.09 -14.57
CA LEU A 125 17.51 6.25 -14.54
C LEU A 125 18.91 5.89 -15.07
N GLU A 126 19.52 4.79 -14.60
CA GLU A 126 20.82 4.29 -15.07
C GLU A 126 20.87 4.18 -16.60
N LYS A 127 19.78 3.72 -17.23
CA LYS A 127 19.69 3.56 -18.69
C LYS A 127 19.45 4.85 -19.46
N ASN A 128 18.82 5.85 -18.84
CA ASN A 128 18.38 7.08 -19.51
C ASN A 128 19.31 8.29 -19.28
N ILE A 129 20.34 8.16 -18.43
CA ILE A 129 21.34 9.22 -18.26
C ILE A 129 22.18 9.36 -19.55
N LYS A 130 22.03 10.51 -20.21
CA LYS A 130 22.79 10.87 -21.42
C LYS A 130 24.04 11.71 -21.13
N ASP A 131 24.07 12.43 -20.02
CA ASP A 131 25.23 13.24 -19.63
C ASP A 131 26.33 12.34 -19.07
N LYS A 132 27.45 12.23 -19.79
CA LYS A 132 28.60 11.38 -19.43
C LYS A 132 29.31 11.83 -18.14
N ARG A 133 29.02 13.03 -17.63
CA ARG A 133 29.53 13.52 -16.34
C ARG A 133 28.76 12.96 -15.15
N LEU A 134 27.53 12.50 -15.38
CA LEU A 134 26.68 11.87 -14.37
C LEU A 134 26.81 10.36 -14.48
N THR A 135 27.32 9.72 -13.43
CA THR A 135 27.44 8.26 -13.37
C THR A 135 26.72 7.73 -12.14
N ILE A 136 25.73 6.88 -12.35
CA ILE A 136 25.12 6.09 -11.27
C ILE A 136 25.91 4.78 -11.13
N SER A 137 26.32 4.45 -9.91
CA SER A 137 26.98 3.17 -9.64
C SER A 137 26.02 2.02 -9.91
N THR A 138 26.52 0.91 -10.48
CA THR A 138 25.71 -0.29 -10.73
C THR A 138 25.08 -0.88 -9.47
N HIS A 139 25.57 -0.53 -8.29
CA HIS A 139 25.04 -0.95 -6.99
C HIS A 139 23.96 -0.02 -6.43
N SER A 140 23.78 1.19 -6.98
CA SER A 140 22.88 2.21 -6.43
C SER A 140 21.44 1.72 -6.31
N LYS A 141 20.94 0.90 -7.24
CA LYS A 141 19.60 0.30 -7.16
C LYS A 141 19.39 -0.60 -5.94
N PHE A 142 20.43 -1.34 -5.52
CA PHE A 142 20.36 -2.16 -4.30
C PHE A 142 20.43 -1.28 -3.05
N TRP A 143 21.32 -0.29 -3.03
CA TRP A 143 21.42 0.65 -1.92
C TRP A 143 20.12 1.44 -1.71
N ALA A 144 19.53 1.98 -2.78
CA ALA A 144 18.26 2.69 -2.71
C ALA A 144 17.13 1.80 -2.16
N SER A 145 17.03 0.56 -2.67
CA SER A 145 16.02 -0.41 -2.22
C SER A 145 16.22 -0.80 -0.75
N LEU A 146 17.48 -1.02 -0.33
CA LEU A 146 17.81 -1.36 1.06
C LEU A 146 17.53 -0.19 2.01
N ILE A 147 17.91 1.03 1.64
CA ILE A 147 17.66 2.21 2.45
C ILE A 147 16.14 2.41 2.65
N TYR A 148 15.34 2.29 1.58
CA TYR A 148 13.88 2.38 1.71
C TYR A 148 13.30 1.23 2.54
N ALA A 149 13.81 0.00 2.36
CA ALA A 149 13.39 -1.16 3.14
C ALA A 149 13.54 -0.94 4.65
N LEU A 150 14.58 -0.20 5.06
CA LEU A 150 14.96 0.09 6.44
C LEU A 150 14.44 1.45 6.97
N MET A 151 13.84 2.27 6.11
CA MET A 151 13.43 3.62 6.49
C MET A 151 12.24 3.57 7.45
N VAL A 152 12.34 4.28 8.57
CA VAL A 152 11.33 4.26 9.65
C VAL A 152 9.97 4.74 9.16
N LEU A 153 9.91 5.81 8.36
CA LEU A 153 8.64 6.37 7.92
C LEU A 153 7.81 5.41 7.03
N PRO A 154 8.35 4.80 5.94
CA PRO A 154 7.64 3.76 5.20
C PRO A 154 7.21 2.58 6.05
N ILE A 155 8.07 2.12 6.97
CA ILE A 155 7.71 1.05 7.91
C ILE A 155 6.53 1.48 8.77
N GLN A 156 6.54 2.69 9.33
CA GLN A 156 5.43 3.20 10.14
C GLN A 156 4.14 3.30 9.33
N GLN A 157 4.18 3.89 8.13
CA GLN A 157 3.01 4.02 7.26
C GLN A 157 2.43 2.67 6.83
N ALA A 158 3.26 1.64 6.67
CA ALA A 158 2.79 0.27 6.42
C ALA A 158 1.94 -0.31 7.56
N HIS A 159 2.07 0.21 8.80
CA HIS A 159 1.33 -0.25 9.98
C HIS A 159 0.04 0.53 10.25
N PHE A 160 -0.34 1.43 9.36
CA PHE A 160 -1.63 2.11 9.40
C PHE A 160 -2.37 1.88 8.09
N PHE A 161 -3.66 1.56 8.17
CA PHE A 161 -4.53 1.59 7.00
C PHE A 161 -4.97 3.02 6.69
N THR A 162 -4.18 3.68 5.83
CA THR A 162 -4.48 4.99 5.23
C THR A 162 -4.32 4.91 3.71
N THR A 163 -4.60 6.01 3.01
CA THR A 163 -4.49 6.05 1.54
C THR A 163 -3.06 6.25 1.03
N ASP A 164 -2.13 6.62 1.90
CA ASP A 164 -0.78 7.07 1.55
C ASP A 164 0.07 5.98 0.90
N THR A 165 0.03 4.76 1.43
CA THR A 165 0.78 3.61 0.89
C THR A 165 0.32 3.23 -0.51
N PHE A 166 -1.00 3.27 -0.75
CA PHE A 166 -1.58 3.05 -2.08
C PHE A 166 -1.27 4.17 -3.06
N LEU A 167 -1.37 5.43 -2.61
CA LEU A 167 -1.00 6.58 -3.43
C LEU A 167 0.46 6.49 -3.86
N ASN A 168 1.35 6.21 -2.92
CA ASN A 168 2.78 6.05 -3.18
C ASN A 168 3.04 4.91 -4.19
N LEU A 169 2.34 3.78 -4.03
CA LEU A 169 2.40 2.67 -4.99
C LEU A 169 2.01 3.13 -6.40
N PHE A 170 0.86 3.79 -6.54
CA PHE A 170 0.40 4.24 -7.85
C PHE A 170 1.30 5.28 -8.49
N VAL A 171 1.85 6.22 -7.69
CA VAL A 171 2.82 7.20 -8.17
C VAL A 171 4.06 6.50 -8.72
N PHE A 172 4.67 5.56 -7.99
CA PHE A 172 5.84 4.83 -8.50
C PHE A 172 5.52 3.96 -9.72
N THR A 173 4.34 3.35 -9.78
CA THR A 173 3.94 2.58 -10.97
C THR A 173 3.74 3.47 -12.20
N SER A 174 3.34 4.74 -12.04
CA SER A 174 3.11 5.66 -13.18
C SER A 174 4.37 6.04 -13.96
N PHE A 175 5.56 5.73 -13.44
CA PHE A 175 6.82 5.87 -14.17
C PHE A 175 7.04 4.77 -15.23
N TYR A 176 6.16 3.78 -15.28
CA TYR A 176 6.20 2.59 -16.16
C TYR A 176 4.90 2.42 -16.94
#